data_AF-F3C7N5-F1
#
_entry.id   AF-F3C7N5-F1
#
_cell.length_a   1.000
_cell.length_b   1.000
_cell.length_c   1.000
_cell.angle_alpha   90.00
_cell.angle_beta   90.00
_cell.angle_gamma   90.00
#
_symmetry.space_group_name_H-M   'P 1'
#
loop_
_entity.id
_entity.type
_entity.pdbx_description
1 polymer ?
#
loop_
_entity_poly.entity_id
_entity_poly.type
_entity_poly.pdbx_seq_one_letter_code
_entity_poly.pdbx_strand_id
1 'polypeptide(L)' 'MHRRQVLLNMLLASAALTLPLGAYATQIRNARLWRTNDKLRLVLDLSGPVQYKTFTLTAPDRLIID' A
#
# COMPACT_ATOMS: atom_id res chain seq x y z
N MET A 1 -35.14 32.26 0.88
CA MET A 1 -34.01 31.75 1.71
C MET A 1 -33.69 30.27 1.42
N HIS A 2 -34.66 29.35 1.35
CA HIS A 2 -34.43 27.92 1.11
C HIS A 2 -33.67 27.55 -0.19
N ARG A 3 -33.96 28.20 -1.32
CA ARG A 3 -33.27 27.91 -2.61
C ARG A 3 -31.76 28.22 -2.59
N ARG A 4 -31.33 29.28 -1.90
CA ARG A 4 -29.90 29.64 -1.78
C ARG A 4 -29.15 28.65 -0.89
N GLN A 5 -29.80 28.17 0.17
CA GLN A 5 -29.23 27.14 1.06
C GLN A 5 -29.07 25.80 0.33
N VAL A 6 -30.04 25.40 -0.49
CA VAL A 6 -29.95 24.17 -1.30
C VAL A 6 -28.80 24.25 -2.31
N LEU A 7 -28.68 25.38 -3.03
CA LEU A 7 -27.58 25.58 -3.99
C LEU A 7 -26.20 25.59 -3.31
N LEU A 8 -26.10 26.25 -2.15
CA LEU A 8 -24.86 26.26 -1.36
C LEU A 8 -24.48 24.85 -0.90
N ASN A 9 -25.44 24.08 -0.39
CA ASN A 9 -25.21 22.70 0.04
C ASN A 9 -24.82 21.79 -1.12
N MET A 10 -25.41 21.96 -2.31
CA MET A 10 -24.98 21.21 -3.50
C MET A 10 -23.55 21.59 -3.92
N LEU A 11 -23.18 22.86 -3.86
CA LEU A 11 -21.82 23.32 -4.17
C LEU A 11 -20.79 22.71 -3.20
N LEU A 12 -21.10 22.73 -1.90
CA LEU A 12 -20.27 22.12 -0.84
C LEU A 12 -20.14 20.60 -1.01
N ALA A 13 -21.23 19.90 -1.33
CA ALA A 13 -21.20 18.46 -1.58
C ALA A 13 -20.36 18.10 -2.81
N SER A 14 -20.45 18.90 -3.88
CA SER A 14 -19.62 18.70 -5.08
C SER A 14 -18.13 18.93 -4.83
N ALA A 15 -17.77 19.91 -4.00
CA ALA A 15 -16.39 20.17 -3.61
C ALA A 15 -15.80 19.03 -2.76
N ALA A 16 -16.61 18.42 -1.88
CA ALA A 16 -16.20 17.28 -1.07
C ALA A 16 -15.92 16.02 -1.93
N LEU A 17 -16.64 15.84 -3.04
CA LEU A 17 -16.48 14.68 -3.93
C LEU A 17 -15.18 14.71 -4.76
N THR A 18 -14.58 15.89 -4.93
CA THR A 18 -13.32 16.07 -5.68
C THR A 18 -12.06 15.87 -4.84
N LEU A 19 -12.18 15.61 -3.53
CA LEU A 19 -11.03 15.34 -2.68
C LEU A 19 -10.37 14.02 -3.12
N PRO A 20 -9.08 14.03 -3.51
CA PRO A 20 -8.40 12.81 -3.87
C PRO A 20 -8.25 11.97 -2.60
N LEU A 21 -9.06 10.92 -2.48
CA LEU A 21 -8.82 9.82 -1.55
C LEU A 21 -7.62 9.05 -2.09
N GLY A 22 -6.42 9.58 -1.86
CA GLY A 22 -5.18 8.97 -2.31
C GLY A 22 -4.98 7.63 -1.61
N ALA A 23 -5.17 6.54 -2.34
CA ALA A 23 -4.69 5.22 -1.94
C ALA A 23 -3.23 5.10 -2.39
N TYR A 24 -2.31 5.10 -1.42
CA TYR A 24 -0.89 4.89 -1.70
C TYR A 24 -0.53 3.43 -1.44
N ALA A 25 0.14 2.81 -2.41
CA ALA A 25 0.71 1.48 -2.19
C ALA A 25 1.82 1.57 -1.14
N THR A 26 1.82 0.63 -0.19
CA THR A 26 2.95 0.45 0.73
C THR A 26 4.23 0.24 -0.08
N GLN A 27 5.27 0.99 0.26
CA GLN A 27 6.55 0.95 -0.43
C GLN A 27 7.59 0.18 0.40
N ILE A 28 8.46 -0.56 -0.28
CA ILE A 28 9.69 -1.06 0.33
C ILE A 28 10.66 0.11 0.45
N ARG A 29 10.98 0.49 1.68
CA ARG A 29 11.91 1.57 2.02
C ARG A 29 13.35 1.09 2.03
N ASN A 30 13.57 -0.14 2.47
CA ASN A 30 14.90 -0.72 2.60
C ASN A 30 14.85 -2.25 2.55
N ALA A 31 15.96 -2.86 2.16
CA ALA A 31 16.16 -4.31 2.21
C ALA A 31 17.48 -4.60 2.92
N ARG A 32 17.43 -5.37 4.00
CA ARG A 32 18.62 -5.81 4.74
C ARG A 32 18.75 -7.31 4.66
N LEU A 33 19.99 -7.74 4.48
CA LEU A 33 20.35 -9.14 4.39
C LEU A 33 21.36 -9.48 5.47
N TRP A 34 21.05 -10.51 6.25
CA TRP A 34 22.01 -11.14 7.15
C TRP A 34 22.15 -12.60 6.79
N ARG A 35 23.38 -13.09 6.75
CA ARG A 35 23.69 -14.47 6.43
C ARG A 35 24.53 -15.08 7.56
N THR A 36 24.08 -16.22 8.05
CA THR A 36 24.89 -17.14 8.87
C THR A 36 25.31 -18.33 8.00
N ASN A 37 26.08 -19.26 8.55
CA ASN A 37 26.52 -20.44 7.80
C ASN A 37 25.35 -21.31 7.31
N ASP A 38 24.23 -21.30 8.02
CA ASP A 38 23.05 -22.17 7.80
C ASP A 38 21.78 -21.42 7.38
N LYS A 39 21.72 -20.10 7.57
CA LYS A 39 20.49 -19.32 7.38
C LYS A 39 20.77 -18.00 6.67
N LEU A 40 19.74 -17.53 5.97
CA LEU A 40 19.70 -16.21 5.37
C LEU A 40 18.41 -15.53 5.85
N ARG A 41 18.56 -14.32 6.39
CA ARG A 41 17.45 -13.49 6.85
C ARG A 41 17.39 -12.25 5.96
N LEU A 42 16.29 -12.13 5.22
CA LEU A 42 15.90 -10.92 4.50
C LEU A 42 14.88 -10.16 5.35
N VAL A 43 15.12 -8.87 5.59
CA VAL A 43 14.13 -7.97 6.22
C VAL A 43 13.86 -6.80 5.29
N LEU A 44 12.58 -6.61 4.98
CA LEU A 44 12.07 -5.52 4.18
C LEU A 44 11.42 -4.49 5.10
N ASP A 45 11.91 -3.26 5.07
CA ASP A 45 11.25 -2.15 5.77
C ASP A 45 10.14 -1.60 4.89
N LEU A 46 8.94 -1.49 5.44
CA LEU A 46 7.76 -1.07 4.69
C LEU A 46 7.27 0.30 5.17
N SER A 47 6.72 1.09 4.26
CA SER A 47 6.13 2.39 4.60
C SER A 47 4.78 2.29 5.31
N GLY A 48 4.22 1.08 5.43
CA GLY A 48 2.90 0.82 5.97
C GLY A 48 2.62 -0.69 6.04
N PRO A 49 1.45 -1.09 6.58
CA PRO A 49 1.06 -2.49 6.62
C PRO A 49 0.83 -3.05 5.21
N VAL A 50 1.06 -4.35 5.04
CA VAL A 50 0.77 -5.09 3.80
C VAL A 50 0.36 -6.51 4.16
N GLN A 51 -0.52 -7.11 3.35
CA GLN A 51 -0.74 -8.55 3.36
C GLN A 51 0.21 -9.15 2.34
N TYR A 52 0.94 -10.20 2.72
CA TYR A 52 1.89 -10.86 1.82
C TYR A 52 1.62 -12.36 1.75
N LYS A 53 2.07 -12.99 0.66
CA LYS A 53 2.06 -14.43 0.48
C LYS A 53 3.46 -14.91 0.12
N THR A 54 3.80 -16.11 0.59
CA THR A 54 5.02 -16.79 0.17
C THR A 54 4.69 -18.12 -0.47
N PHE A 55 5.44 -18.45 -1.51
CA PHE A 55 5.35 -19.74 -2.20
C PHE A 55 6.65 -20.02 -2.97
N THR A 56 6.85 -21.27 -3.37
CA THR A 56 8.02 -21.68 -4.12
C THR A 56 7.66 -22.04 -5.55
N LEU A 57 8.59 -21.78 -6.47
CA LEU A 57 8.56 -22.28 -7.85
C LEU A 57 9.74 -23.22 -8.06
N THR A 58 9.57 -24.17 -8.97
CA THR A 58 10.62 -25.08 -9.42
C THR A 58 11.03 -24.76 -10.86
N ALA A 59 12.16 -25.31 -11.29
CA ALA A 59 12.70 -25.14 -12.65
C ALA A 59 12.89 -23.66 -13.10
N PRO A 60 13.71 -22.85 -12.40
CA PRO A 60 14.58 -23.18 -11.27
C PRO A 60 13.92 -22.92 -9.90
N ASP A 61 14.56 -23.43 -8.85
CA ASP A 61 14.12 -23.21 -7.47
C ASP A 61 14.12 -21.73 -7.10
N ARG A 62 12.94 -21.20 -6.77
CA ARG A 62 12.74 -19.79 -6.39
C ARG A 62 11.78 -19.71 -5.20
N LEU A 63 12.09 -18.82 -4.26
CA LEU A 63 11.14 -18.36 -3.24
C LEU A 63 10.53 -17.04 -3.71
N ILE A 64 9.21 -16.98 -3.79
CA ILE A 64 8.46 -15.78 -4.14
C ILE A 64 7.89 -15.16 -2.88
N ILE A 65 8.00 -13.83 -2.79
CA ILE A 65 7.39 -12.98 -1.76
C ILE A 65 6.52 -11.99 -2.55
N ASP A 66 5.21 -12.13 -2.45
CA ASP A 66 4.19 -11.30 -3.10
C ASP A 66 3.49 -10.45 -2.04
#